data_AF-A0A382DSE0-F1
#
_entry.id   AF-A0A382DSE0-F1
#
_cell.length_a   1.000
_cell.length_b   1.000
_cell.length_c   1.000
_cell.angle_alpha   90.00
_cell.angle_beta   90.00
_cell.angle_gamma   90.00
#
_symmetry.space_group_name_H-M   'P 1'
#
loop_
_entity.id
_entity.type
_entity.pdbx_description
1 polymer ?
#
loop_
_entity_poly.entity_id
_entity_poly.type
_entity_poly.pdbx_seq_one_letter_code
_entity_poly.pdbx_strand_id
1 'polypeptide(L)'
;MDAFGHIRLDEINPGQGFAKQFAREIISDKVLVQKSGYFARSARPNKKDLDLIFQSADMAVSCALSGQSGVIGFDEEQENQLQCIAFKRIKGGKPFNVKVDWFQTMLYEIGQI
;
A
#
# COMPACT_ATOMS: atom_id res chain seq x y z
N MET A 1 3.99 -11.36 19.11
CA MET A 1 3.26 -11.83 17.91
C MET A 1 1.77 -11.64 18.14
N ASP A 2 0.98 -11.31 17.11
CA ASP A 2 -0.48 -11.20 17.21
C ASP A 2 -1.13 -12.58 17.35
N ALA A 3 -2.47 -12.63 17.40
CA ALA A 3 -3.23 -13.88 17.51
C ALA A 3 -3.04 -14.83 16.31
N PHE A 4 -2.34 -14.40 15.26
CA PHE A 4 -2.09 -15.14 14.02
C PHE A 4 -0.60 -15.47 13.82
N GLY A 5 0.25 -15.20 14.82
CA GLY A 5 1.69 -15.49 14.73
C GLY A 5 2.50 -14.46 13.94
N HIS A 6 1.89 -13.34 13.53
CA HIS A 6 2.61 -12.25 12.87
C HIS A 6 3.35 -11.40 13.88
N ILE A 7 4.48 -10.82 13.45
CA ILE A 7 5.16 -9.77 14.23
C ILE A 7 4.17 -8.61 14.38
N ARG A 8 3.96 -8.16 15.63
CA ARG A 8 3.11 -7.01 15.95
C ARG A 8 3.82 -5.73 15.54
N LEU A 9 3.74 -5.41 14.25
CA LEU A 9 4.30 -4.19 13.67
C LEU A 9 3.62 -2.93 14.25
N ASP A 10 2.42 -3.05 14.82
CA ASP A 10 1.68 -2.01 15.52
C ASP A 10 2.32 -1.60 16.86
N GLU A 11 2.99 -2.54 17.54
CA GLU A 11 3.77 -2.27 18.75
C GLU A 11 5.12 -1.61 18.43
N ILE A 12 5.57 -1.71 17.17
CA ILE A 12 6.80 -1.08 16.71
C ILE A 12 6.48 0.34 16.23
N ASN A 13 7.27 1.31 16.69
CA ASN A 13 7.18 2.69 16.25
C ASN A 13 8.46 3.09 15.49
N PRO A 14 8.59 2.74 14.19
CA PRO A 14 9.79 3.03 13.42
C PRO A 14 10.09 4.52 13.36
N GLY A 15 9.06 5.37 13.22
CA GLY A 15 9.23 6.82 13.19
C GLY A 15 9.93 7.37 14.43
N GLN A 16 9.55 6.90 15.63
CA GLN A 16 10.25 7.29 16.86
C GLN A 16 11.64 6.65 16.97
N GLY A 17 11.81 5.42 16.49
CA GLY A 17 13.10 4.73 16.46
C GLY A 17 14.13 5.49 15.63
N PHE A 18 13.79 5.79 14.38
CA PHE A 18 14.63 6.58 13.48
C PHE A 18 14.88 7.98 14.02
N ALA A 19 13.86 8.66 14.56
CA ALA A 19 14.01 9.99 15.12
C ALA A 19 15.05 10.03 16.26
N LYS A 20 15.02 9.05 17.17
CA LYS A 20 16.02 8.94 18.25
C LYS A 20 17.43 8.68 17.73
N GLN A 21 17.57 7.83 16.71
CA GLN A 21 18.86 7.51 16.11
C GLN A 21 19.44 8.75 15.42
N PHE A 22 18.69 9.36 14.50
CA PHE A 22 19.17 10.52 13.75
C PHE A 22 19.44 11.72 14.63
N ALA A 23 18.60 12.00 15.63
CA ALA A 23 18.81 13.13 16.54
C ALA A 23 20.17 13.09 17.27
N ARG A 24 20.65 11.88 17.59
CA ARG A 24 21.98 11.69 18.20
C ARG A 24 23.09 11.89 17.18
N GLU A 25 22.96 11.29 16.01
CA GLU A 25 23.98 11.36 14.94
C GLU A 25 24.17 12.78 14.41
N ILE A 26 23.10 13.56 14.28
CA ILE A 26 23.14 14.93 13.73
C ILE A 26 23.16 16.02 14.81
N ILE A 27 23.19 15.65 16.10
CA ILE A 27 23.21 16.57 17.25
C ILE A 27 22.07 17.60 17.16
N SER A 28 20.84 17.12 16.96
CA SER A 28 19.68 18.01 16.81
C SER A 28 19.10 18.42 18.18
N ASP A 29 18.89 19.72 18.38
CA ASP A 29 18.22 20.24 19.59
C ASP A 29 16.70 19.99 19.60
N LYS A 30 16.09 19.85 18.42
CA LYS A 30 14.64 19.69 18.26
C LYS A 30 14.32 18.60 17.24
N VAL A 31 13.32 17.80 17.57
CA VAL A 31 12.85 16.68 16.76
C VAL A 31 11.34 16.75 16.65
N LEU A 32 10.82 16.69 15.41
CA LEU A 32 9.39 16.62 15.13
C LEU A 32 9.10 15.34 14.35
N VAL A 33 8.26 14.47 14.92
CA VAL A 33 7.80 13.24 14.27
C VAL A 33 6.33 13.39 13.89
N GLN A 34 6.03 13.38 12.60
CA GLN A 34 4.67 13.50 12.09
C GLN A 34 4.14 12.17 11.60
N LYS A 35 3.00 11.74 12.14
CA LYS A 35 2.30 10.51 11.74
C LYS A 35 0.92 10.86 11.23
N SER A 36 0.75 10.82 9.92
CA SER A 36 -0.52 11.16 9.26
C SER A 36 -1.36 9.93 8.91
N GLY A 37 -0.99 8.72 9.35
CA GLY A 37 -1.64 7.48 8.91
C GLY A 37 -3.13 7.36 9.25
N TYR A 38 -3.61 7.99 10.34
CA TYR A 38 -5.05 8.08 10.60
C TYR A 38 -5.73 9.03 9.60
N PHE A 39 -5.18 10.24 9.43
CA PHE A 39 -5.71 11.24 8.50
C PHE A 39 -5.74 10.73 7.04
N ALA A 40 -4.72 9.99 6.62
CA ALA A 40 -4.67 9.39 5.29
C ALA A 40 -5.79 8.36 5.07
N ARG A 41 -6.16 7.59 6.10
CA ARG A 41 -7.20 6.55 6.01
C ARG A 41 -8.62 7.09 6.19
N SER A 42 -8.79 8.22 6.87
CA SER A 42 -10.10 8.85 7.10
C SER A 42 -10.40 9.98 6.11
N ALA A 43 -9.46 10.32 5.23
CA ALA A 43 -9.66 11.32 4.19
C ALA A 43 -10.79 10.91 3.23
N ARG A 44 -11.53 11.91 2.73
CA ARG A 44 -12.53 11.69 1.69
C ARG A 44 -11.83 11.21 0.41
N PRO A 45 -12.36 10.18 -0.29
CA PRO A 45 -11.79 9.71 -1.55
C PRO A 45 -11.83 10.83 -2.59
N ASN A 46 -10.79 10.89 -3.42
CA ASN A 46 -10.75 11.82 -4.54
C ASN A 46 -11.58 11.28 -5.72
N LYS A 47 -11.66 12.05 -6.82
CA LYS A 47 -12.46 11.66 -7.99
C LYS A 47 -11.97 10.35 -8.63
N LYS A 48 -10.66 10.15 -8.76
CA LYS A 48 -10.09 8.90 -9.32
C LYS A 48 -10.42 7.69 -8.44
N ASP A 49 -10.33 7.85 -7.12
CA ASP A 49 -10.69 6.78 -6.18
C ASP A 49 -12.19 6.44 -6.28
N LEU A 50 -13.06 7.45 -6.35
CA LEU A 50 -14.49 7.25 -6.53
C LEU A 50 -14.81 6.52 -7.84
N ASP A 51 -14.18 6.93 -8.94
CA ASP A 51 -14.37 6.30 -10.24
C ASP A 51 -13.94 4.83 -10.22
N LEU A 52 -12.83 4.52 -9.54
CA LEU A 52 -12.37 3.14 -9.35
C LEU A 52 -13.32 2.33 -8.46
N ILE A 53 -13.81 2.91 -7.37
CA ILE A 53 -14.76 2.27 -6.45
C ILE A 53 -16.03 1.89 -7.20
N PHE A 54 -16.61 2.81 -7.97
CA PHE A 54 -17.84 2.54 -8.73
C PHE A 54 -17.62 1.47 -9.80
N GLN A 55 -16.56 1.57 -10.61
CA GLN A 55 -16.24 0.56 -11.61
C GLN A 55 -16.04 -0.83 -10.99
N SER A 56 -15.36 -0.91 -9.86
CA SER A 56 -15.11 -2.18 -9.16
C SER A 56 -16.40 -2.76 -8.59
N ALA A 57 -17.25 -1.93 -7.99
CA ALA A 57 -18.52 -2.36 -7.41
C ALA A 57 -19.50 -2.85 -8.48
N ASP A 58 -19.63 -2.13 -9.60
CA ASP A 58 -20.50 -2.50 -10.72
C ASP A 58 -20.09 -3.85 -11.34
N MET A 59 -18.78 -4.06 -11.52
CA MET A 59 -18.25 -5.34 -11.98
C MET A 59 -18.47 -6.45 -10.95
N ALA A 60 -18.27 -6.18 -9.67
CA ALA A 60 -18.51 -7.17 -8.61
C ALA A 60 -19.96 -7.67 -8.60
N VAL A 61 -20.92 -6.76 -8.72
CA VAL A 61 -22.35 -7.11 -8.81
C VAL A 61 -22.63 -7.94 -10.06
N SER A 62 -22.09 -7.53 -11.21
CA SER A 62 -22.28 -8.24 -12.48
C SER A 62 -21.71 -9.67 -12.42
N CYS A 63 -20.49 -9.83 -11.87
CA CYS A 63 -19.87 -11.13 -11.65
C CYS A 63 -20.70 -12.00 -10.69
N ALA A 64 -21.15 -11.44 -9.57
CA ALA A 64 -21.97 -12.16 -8.60
C ALA A 64 -23.29 -12.66 -9.22
N LEU A 65 -23.98 -11.83 -10.00
CA LEU A 65 -25.21 -12.22 -10.71
C LEU A 65 -24.95 -13.32 -11.75
N SER A 66 -23.77 -13.33 -12.38
CA SER A 66 -23.35 -14.37 -13.33
C SER A 66 -22.76 -15.63 -12.67
N GLY A 67 -22.71 -15.70 -11.34
CA GLY A 67 -22.14 -16.84 -10.61
C GLY A 67 -20.60 -16.93 -10.68
N GLN A 68 -19.92 -15.87 -11.09
CA GLN A 68 -18.46 -15.81 -11.15
C GLN A 68 -17.88 -15.44 -9.78
N SER A 69 -16.98 -16.28 -9.27
CA SER A 69 -16.36 -16.12 -7.94
C SER A 69 -14.90 -15.69 -8.04
N GLY A 70 -14.54 -14.60 -7.34
CA GLY A 70 -13.20 -14.05 -7.34
C GLY A 70 -13.10 -12.71 -6.60
N VAL A 71 -11.96 -12.05 -6.73
CA VAL A 71 -11.69 -10.69 -6.23
C VAL A 71 -11.62 -9.75 -7.42
N ILE A 72 -12.39 -8.66 -7.39
CA ILE A 72 -12.29 -7.61 -8.41
C ILE A 72 -11.00 -6.82 -8.20
N GLY A 73 -10.19 -6.69 -9.24
CA GLY A 73 -8.96 -5.92 -9.19
C GLY A 73 -8.29 -5.79 -10.56
N PHE A 74 -7.30 -4.92 -10.65
CA PHE A 74 -6.44 -4.83 -11.83
C PHE A 74 -5.48 -6.00 -11.86
N ASP A 75 -5.59 -6.83 -12.89
CA ASP A 75 -4.79 -8.03 -13.05
C ASP A 75 -3.51 -7.72 -13.83
N GLU A 76 -2.38 -7.71 -13.14
CA GLU A 76 -1.07 -7.45 -13.77
C GLU A 76 -0.68 -8.52 -14.81
N GLU A 77 -1.21 -9.74 -14.72
CA GLU A 77 -0.99 -10.79 -15.73
C GLU A 77 -1.93 -10.63 -16.94
N GLN A 78 -2.89 -9.71 -16.87
CA GLN A 78 -3.86 -9.39 -17.93
C GLN A 78 -3.81 -7.88 -18.24
N GLU A 79 -2.60 -7.38 -18.52
CA GLU A 79 -2.37 -6.01 -19.00
C GLU A 79 -2.91 -4.91 -18.07
N ASN A 80 -3.00 -5.16 -16.76
CA ASN A 80 -3.61 -4.24 -15.79
C ASN A 80 -5.06 -3.88 -16.13
N GLN A 81 -5.83 -4.84 -16.63
CA GLN A 81 -7.27 -4.67 -16.84
C GLN A 81 -8.04 -5.03 -15.57
N LEU A 82 -9.16 -4.34 -15.34
CA LEU A 82 -10.06 -4.66 -14.24
C LEU A 82 -10.75 -5.99 -14.53
N GLN A 83 -10.56 -6.98 -13.65
CA GLN A 83 -11.00 -8.35 -13.86
C GLN A 83 -11.55 -8.97 -12.56
N CYS A 84 -12.32 -10.05 -12.70
CA CYS A 84 -12.66 -10.94 -11.59
C CYS A 84 -11.57 -12.01 -11.44
N ILE A 85 -10.63 -11.77 -10.52
CA ILE A 85 -9.45 -12.61 -10.33
C ILE A 85 -9.79 -13.80 -9.42
N ALA A 86 -9.58 -15.02 -9.92
CA ALA A 86 -9.85 -16.24 -9.16
C ALA A 86 -9.03 -16.29 -7.86
N PHE A 87 -9.68 -16.63 -6.73
CA PHE A 87 -9.04 -16.69 -5.41
C PHE A 87 -7.74 -17.50 -5.38
N LYS A 88 -7.66 -18.62 -6.12
CA LYS A 88 -6.46 -19.47 -6.22
C LYS A 88 -5.20 -18.75 -6.73
N ARG A 89 -5.38 -17.63 -7.44
CA ARG A 89 -4.28 -16.78 -7.96
C ARG A 89 -3.84 -15.72 -6.94
N ILE A 90 -4.70 -15.36 -5.98
CA ILE A 90 -4.38 -14.35 -4.97
C ILE A 90 -3.44 -14.93 -3.92
N LYS A 91 -2.27 -14.32 -3.76
CA LYS A 91 -1.25 -14.71 -2.80
C LYS A 91 -0.65 -13.46 -2.14
N GLY A 92 -0.29 -13.58 -0.86
CA GLY A 92 0.47 -12.56 -0.15
C GLY A 92 1.97 -12.65 -0.43
N GLY A 93 2.73 -11.67 0.04
CA GLY A 93 4.19 -11.71 0.02
C GLY A 93 4.84 -11.37 -1.33
N LYS A 94 4.12 -10.69 -2.23
CA LYS A 94 4.70 -10.19 -3.48
C LYS A 94 5.87 -9.24 -3.16
N PRO A 95 7.10 -9.53 -3.65
CA PRO A 95 8.23 -8.63 -3.43
C PRO A 95 8.00 -7.32 -4.17
N PHE A 96 8.43 -6.22 -3.55
CA PHE A 96 8.46 -4.93 -4.22
C PHE A 96 9.56 -4.92 -5.30
N ASN A 97 9.22 -4.54 -6.53
CA ASN A 97 10.21 -4.40 -7.59
C ASN A 97 10.95 -3.07 -7.44
N VAL A 98 12.16 -3.12 -6.89
CA VAL A 98 13.00 -1.93 -6.71
C VAL A 98 13.49 -1.32 -8.03
N LYS A 99 13.33 -1.99 -9.19
CA LYS A 99 13.79 -1.48 -10.48
C LYS A 99 12.76 -0.61 -11.21
N VAL A 100 11.59 -0.37 -10.62
CA VAL A 100 10.56 0.47 -11.28
C VAL A 100 11.04 1.91 -11.44
N ASP A 101 10.74 2.49 -12.61
CA ASP A 101 11.30 3.78 -13.04
C ASP A 101 11.05 4.91 -12.02
N TRP A 102 9.83 5.01 -11.49
CA TRP A 102 9.50 6.04 -10.50
C TRP A 102 10.30 5.89 -9.20
N PHE A 103 10.63 4.65 -8.81
CA PHE A 103 11.41 4.40 -7.61
C PHE A 103 12.89 4.69 -7.85
N GLN A 104 13.43 4.32 -9.01
CA GLN A 104 14.79 4.69 -9.43
C GLN A 104 14.94 6.21 -9.54
N THR A 105 13.94 6.89 -10.10
CA THR A 105 13.91 8.37 -10.18
C THR A 105 13.96 8.98 -8.79
N MET A 106 13.12 8.51 -7.86
CA MET A 106 13.13 8.98 -6.48
C MET A 106 14.50 8.76 -5.81
N LEU A 107 15.13 7.58 -5.98
CA LEU A 107 16.47 7.30 -5.44
C LEU A 107 17.54 8.26 -5.97
N TYR A 108 17.50 8.58 -7.26
CA TYR A 108 18.39 9.56 -7.89
C TYR A 108 18.15 10.97 -7.33
N GLU A 109 16.89 11.39 -7.21
CA GLU A 109 16.50 12.70 -6.67
C GLU A 109 16.96 12.92 -5.23
N ILE A 110 17.02 11.85 -4.42
CA ILE A 110 17.52 11.91 -3.04
C ILE A 110 19.02 11.57 -2.90
N GLY A 111 19.73 11.34 -4.01
CA GLY A 111 21.18 11.11 -4.04
C GLY A 111 21.65 9.75 -3.50
N GLN A 112 20.81 8.71 -3.57
CA GLN A 112 21.21 7.35 -3.16
C GLN A 112 21.89 6.54 -4.27
N ILE A 113 21.70 6.93 -5.53
CA ILE A 113 22.32 6.32 -6.73
C ILE A 113 22.76 7.39 -7.71
#